data_AF-A0A6A8AEG3-F1
#
_entry.id   AF-A0A6A8AEG3-F1
#
_cell.length_a   1.000
_cell.length_b   1.000
_cell.length_c   1.000
_cell.angle_alpha   90.00
_cell.angle_beta   90.00
_cell.angle_gamma   90.00
#
_symmetry.space_group_name_H-M   'P 1'
#
loop_
_entity.id
_entity.type
_entity.pdbx_description
1 polymer ?
#
loop_
_entity_poly.entity_id
_entity_poly.type
_entity_poly.pdbx_seq_one_letter_code
_entity_poly.pdbx_strand_id
1 'polypeptide(L)' 'MRRSFAGLLLLAIGLAFGWLFFDRYWLWRDCIAASQSSCMTPDGANLTSGGAIWSVFSIAFLMASAIVFLRGRRW' A
#
# COMPACT_ATOMS: atom_id res chain seq x y z
N MET A 1 23.64 8.91 -8.08
CA MET A 1 23.48 7.94 -6.96
C MET A 1 22.42 8.35 -5.95
N ARG A 2 22.50 9.53 -5.30
CA ARG A 2 21.58 9.91 -4.20
C ARG A 2 20.08 9.96 -4.57
N ARG A 3 19.73 10.42 -5.79
CA ARG A 3 18.33 10.44 -6.28
C ARG A 3 17.80 9.03 -6.60
N SER A 4 18.63 8.17 -7.19
CA SER A 4 18.26 6.79 -7.51
C SER A 4 17.99 5.97 -6.25
N PHE A 5 18.83 6.13 -5.23
CA PHE A 5 18.61 5.49 -3.93
C PHE A 5 17.30 5.96 -3.27
N ALA A 6 17.02 7.27 -3.26
CA ALA A 6 15.76 7.79 -2.75
C ALA A 6 14.54 7.24 -3.52
N GLY A 7 14.63 7.15 -4.85
CA GLY A 7 13.57 6.56 -5.68
C GLY A 7 13.30 5.09 -5.34
N LEU A 8 14.36 4.30 -5.13
CA LEU A 8 14.26 2.90 -4.71
C LEU A 8 13.69 2.73 -3.29
N LEU A 9 14.08 3.60 -2.35
CA LEU A 9 13.53 3.59 -1.00
C LEU A 9 12.01 3.87 -1.02
N LEU A 10 11.59 4.91 -1.74
CA LEU A 10 10.18 5.25 -1.90
C LEU A 10 9.39 4.11 -2.58
N LEU A 11 9.99 3.44 -3.57
CA LEU A 11 9.41 2.28 -4.22
C LEU A 11 9.17 1.15 -3.21
N ALA A 12 10.19 0.79 -2.43
CA ALA A 12 10.09 -0.26 -1.43
C ALA A 12 9.02 0.04 -0.38
N ILE A 13 8.95 1.29 0.11
CA ILE A 13 7.91 1.73 1.06
C ILE A 13 6.52 1.64 0.42
N GLY A 14 6.36 2.09 -0.83
CA GLY A 14 5.09 2.02 -1.55
C GLY A 14 4.61 0.58 -1.77
N LEU A 15 5.52 -0.34 -2.09
CA LEU A 15 5.23 -1.77 -2.21
C LEU A 15 4.87 -2.39 -0.86
N ALA A 16 5.55 -2.02 0.23
CA ALA A 16 5.22 -2.50 1.57
C ALA A 16 3.81 -2.08 2.01
N PHE A 17 3.42 -0.83 1.76
CA PHE A 17 2.03 -0.39 2.00
C PHE A 17 1.04 -1.06 1.05
N GLY A 18 1.44 -1.35 -0.18
CA GLY A 18 0.62 -2.13 -1.13
C GLY A 18 0.35 -3.54 -0.63
N TRP A 19 1.36 -4.18 -0.04
CA TRP A 19 1.22 -5.47 0.63
C TRP A 19 0.27 -5.39 1.83
N LEU A 20 0.41 -4.38 2.70
CA LEU A 20 -0.51 -4.17 3.83
C LEU A 20 -1.96 -3.94 3.37
N PHE A 21 -2.17 -3.19 2.29
CA PHE A 21 -3.49 -3.02 1.69
C PHE A 21 -4.05 -4.36 1.19
N PHE A 22 -3.21 -5.16 0.53
CA PHE A 22 -3.63 -6.45 0.01
C PHE A 22 -4.05 -7.41 1.14
N ASP A 23 -3.17 -7.57 2.13
CA ASP A 23 -3.34 -8.49 3.26
C ASP A 23 -4.47 -8.08 4.21
N ARG A 24 -4.56 -6.78 4.53
CA ARG A 24 -5.48 -6.27 5.57
C ARG A 24 -6.83 -5.81 5.04
N TYR A 25 -7.00 -5.69 3.73
CA TYR A 25 -8.25 -5.24 3.15
C TYR A 25 -8.63 -5.98 1.88
N TRP A 26 -7.81 -5.93 0.82
CA TRP A 26 -8.23 -6.38 -0.51
C TRP A 26 -8.65 -7.86 -0.54
N LEU A 27 -7.86 -8.73 0.11
CA LEU A 27 -8.13 -10.16 0.19
C LEU A 27 -9.46 -10.47 0.92
N TRP A 28 -9.84 -9.63 1.88
CA TRP A 28 -10.99 -9.83 2.77
C TRP A 28 -12.14 -8.86 2.51
N ARG A 29 -12.07 -8.08 1.42
CA ARG A 29 -12.98 -6.96 1.15
C ARG A 29 -14.44 -7.40 1.12
N ASP A 30 -14.72 -8.59 0.59
CA ASP A 30 -16.07 -9.12 0.45
C ASP A 30 -16.62 -9.56 1.82
N CYS A 31 -15.77 -10.15 2.67
CA CYS A 31 -16.11 -10.48 4.06
C CYS A 31 -16.40 -9.23 4.88
N ILE A 32 -15.54 -8.20 4.78
CA ILE A 32 -15.72 -6.91 5.45
C ILE A 32 -17.03 -6.24 4.99
N ALA A 33 -17.34 -6.30 3.69
CA ALA A 33 -18.58 -5.75 3.14
C ALA A 33 -19.81 -6.51 3.65
N ALA A 34 -19.74 -7.84 3.76
CA ALA A 34 -20.83 -8.68 4.24
C ALA A 34 -21.10 -8.49 5.75
N SER A 35 -20.06 -8.34 6.57
CA SER A 35 -20.20 -8.18 8.03
C SER A 35 -20.48 -6.74 8.47
N GLN A 36 -20.40 -5.77 7.55
CA GLN A 36 -20.59 -4.33 7.77
C GLN A 36 -19.73 -3.72 8.90
N SER A 37 -18.72 -4.44 9.38
CA SER A 37 -17.94 -4.05 10.56
C SER A 37 -16.52 -4.59 10.49
N SER A 38 -16.36 -5.88 10.81
CA SER A 38 -15.09 -6.57 10.95
C SER A 38 -15.14 -7.97 10.36
N CYS A 39 -14.06 -8.39 9.72
CA CYS A 39 -13.83 -9.76 9.30
C CYS A 39 -12.74 -10.38 10.20
N MET A 40 -13.01 -11.57 10.73
CA MET A 40 -12.00 -12.33 11.49
C MET A 40 -11.27 -13.28 10.56
N THR A 41 -9.95 -13.20 10.53
CA THR A 41 -9.11 -14.16 9.81
C THR A 41 -9.02 -15.49 10.60
N PRO A 42 -8.60 -16.60 9.96
CA PRO A 42 -8.43 -17.89 10.63
C PRO A 42 -7.43 -17.87 11.81
N ASP A 43 -6.44 -16.97 11.75
CA ASP A 43 -5.46 -16.70 12.81
C ASP A 43 -5.99 -15.73 13.89
N GLY A 44 -7.25 -15.29 13.79
CA GLY A 44 -7.93 -14.48 14.80
C GLY A 44 -7.69 -12.97 14.68
N ALA A 45 -7.09 -12.49 13.58
CA ALA A 45 -6.91 -11.07 13.35
C ALA A 45 -8.25 -10.42 12.96
N ASN A 46 -8.52 -9.25 13.54
CA ASN A 46 -9.69 -8.45 13.20
C ASN A 46 -9.33 -7.44 12.09
N LEU A 47 -9.96 -7.60 10.92
CA LEU A 47 -9.80 -6.74 9.76
C LEU A 47 -11.05 -5.89 9.54
N THR A 48 -10.87 -4.63 9.18
CA THR A 48 -11.96 -3.68 8.97
C THR A 48 -11.80 -2.91 7.67
N SER A 49 -12.83 -2.14 7.29
CA SER A 49 -12.75 -1.22 6.15
C SER A 49 -11.61 -0.21 6.27
N GLY A 50 -11.14 0.07 7.49
CA GLY A 50 -9.98 0.92 7.75
C GLY A 50 -8.69 0.43 7.08
N GLY A 51 -8.56 -0.87 6.78
CA GLY A 51 -7.42 -1.41 6.02
C GLY A 51 -7.26 -0.80 4.62
N ALA A 52 -8.32 -0.20 4.06
CA ALA A 52 -8.25 0.50 2.79
C ALA A 52 -7.28 1.70 2.81
N ILE A 53 -7.01 2.30 3.99
CA ILE A 53 -6.11 3.46 4.13
C ILE A 53 -4.69 3.17 3.61
N TRP A 54 -4.25 1.91 3.70
CA TRP A 54 -2.92 1.51 3.24
C TRP A 54 -2.74 1.72 1.73
N SER A 55 -3.82 1.65 0.94
CA SER A 55 -3.77 1.96 -0.50
C SER A 55 -3.37 3.41 -0.77
N VAL A 56 -3.84 4.34 0.08
CA VAL A 56 -3.54 5.78 -0.04
C VAL A 56 -2.04 6.01 0.15
N PHE A 57 -1.47 5.42 1.19
CA PHE A 57 -0.02 5.49 1.43
C PHE A 57 0.75 4.81 0.30
N SER A 58 0.33 3.61 -0.12
CA SER A 58 0.96 2.89 -1.24
C SER A 58 1.02 3.76 -2.51
N ILE A 59 -0.12 4.32 -2.94
CA ILE A 59 -0.21 5.19 -4.12
C ILE A 59 0.66 6.43 -3.96
N ALA A 60 0.61 7.11 -2.80
CA ALA A 60 1.42 8.31 -2.57
C ALA A 60 2.92 8.04 -2.72
N PHE A 61 3.43 6.96 -2.11
CA PHE A 61 4.85 6.60 -2.18
C PHE A 61 5.27 6.12 -3.57
N LEU A 62 4.42 5.34 -4.26
CA LEU A 62 4.68 4.91 -5.64
C LEU A 62 4.72 6.11 -6.61
N MET A 63 3.80 7.06 -6.46
CA MET A 63 3.82 8.31 -7.24
C MET A 63 5.08 9.13 -6.96
N ALA A 64 5.46 9.30 -5.70
CA ALA A 64 6.69 10.00 -5.34
C ALA A 64 7.93 9.32 -5.95
N SER A 65 8.00 7.99 -5.90
CA SER A 65 9.07 7.21 -6.55
C SER A 65 9.11 7.47 -8.06
N ALA A 66 7.95 7.39 -8.73
CA ALA A 66 7.85 7.66 -10.17
C ALA A 66 8.33 9.07 -10.52
N ILE A 67 7.92 10.10 -9.76
CA ILE A 67 8.36 11.49 -9.95
C ILE A 67 9.89 11.62 -9.83
N VAL A 68 10.50 10.97 -8.83
CA VAL A 68 11.95 10.98 -8.63
C VAL A 68 12.68 10.37 -9.83
N PHE A 69 12.21 9.22 -10.33
CA PHE A 69 12.80 8.58 -11.50
C PHE A 69 12.60 9.41 -12.78
N LEU A 70 11.40 9.94 -13.03
CA LEU A 70 11.09 10.74 -14.22
C LEU A 70 11.91 12.05 -14.25
N ARG A 71 12.09 12.71 -13.12
CA ARG A 71 12.96 13.90 -13.00
C ARG A 71 14.45 13.57 -13.20
N GLY A 72 14.84 12.32 -12.96
CA GLY A 72 16.20 11.84 -13.24
C GLY A 72 16.47 11.58 -14.72
N ARG A 73 15.44 11.28 -15.53
CA ARG A 73 15.55 10.95 -16.97
C ARG A 73 15.51 12.17 -17.89
N ARG A 74 15.33 13.39 -17.36
CA ARG A 74 15.10 14.62 -18.14
C ARG A 74 16.40 15.28 -18.63
N TRP A 75 17.28 14.49 -19.23
CA TRP A 75 18.50 14.93 -19.93
C TRP A 75 18.42 14.52 -21.40
#